data_AF-A0A1P8UHD1-F1
#
_entry.id   AF-A0A1P8UHD1-F1
#
_cell.length_a   1.000
_cell.length_b   1.000
_cell.length_c   1.000
_cell.angle_alpha   90.00
_cell.angle_beta   90.00
_cell.angle_gamma   90.00
#
_symmetry.space_group_name_H-M   'P 1'
#
loop_
_entity.id
_entity.type
_entity.pdbx_description
1 polymer ?
#
loop_
_entity_poly.entity_id
_entity_poly.type
_entity_poly.pdbx_seq_one_letter_code
_entity_poly.pdbx_strand_id
1 'polypeptide(L)'
;MSIWDKIKHGIEEVAQDVPRAAQNLGQNLGHGIRAQTPEEMQRCAEWEQALQQRRLPDFVQQRMAKARQGDLPWISTANAAELLLQRSHGVQPIGMVTGNCWYHFGYSWTQGHYDGWHTAVERMRLEAIALGANAIVDVRMKVRHGEGEDMDYGVTGTAIRFRDLPPAAEPLVATVSALEFVRLLEDGVVPVGIAIGAYFDWYMPWAGTVVEQTSRQAPFAARYWNMEITDLSNFQANVRRRALYDLQEDGRRMAAGVLAHTSYTQMFRVPDDQNSPERFLCRHISIGTAVSYLPKNPPQHELLPIVSLADHPLAPMSNPIKDLI
;
A
#
# COMPACT_ATOMS: atom_id res chain seq x y z
N MET A 1 25.20 -33.51 14.64
CA MET A 1 25.61 -32.49 13.65
C MET A 1 25.12 -31.14 14.13
N SER A 2 26.03 -30.20 14.34
CA SER A 2 25.74 -28.85 14.83
C SER A 2 25.05 -28.02 13.74
N ILE A 3 24.22 -27.04 14.13
CA ILE A 3 23.59 -26.08 13.20
C ILE A 3 24.66 -25.36 12.35
N TRP A 4 25.84 -25.16 12.94
CA TRP A 4 27.00 -24.56 12.29
C TRP A 4 27.61 -25.43 11.19
N ASP A 5 27.55 -26.77 11.31
CA ASP A 5 28.04 -27.68 10.27
C ASP A 5 27.15 -27.62 9.03
N LYS A 6 25.82 -27.50 9.23
CA LYS A 6 24.85 -27.36 8.13
C LYS A 6 24.98 -26.02 7.40
N ILE A 7 25.23 -24.93 8.13
CA ILE A 7 25.43 -23.60 7.55
C ILE A 7 26.72 -23.57 6.73
N LYS A 8 27.81 -24.14 7.26
CA LYS A 8 29.10 -24.18 6.55
C LYS A 8 29.02 -25.01 5.27
N HIS A 9 28.34 -26.16 5.32
CA HIS A 9 28.14 -27.00 4.14
C HIS A 9 27.29 -26.32 3.06
N GLY A 10 26.23 -25.60 3.46
CA GLY A 10 25.41 -24.83 2.52
C GLY A 10 26.15 -23.64 1.89
N ILE A 11 27.07 -22.99 2.61
CA ILE A 11 27.91 -21.91 2.05
C ILE A 11 28.94 -22.46 1.06
N GLU A 12 29.52 -23.64 1.34
CA GLU A 12 30.48 -24.31 0.46
C GLU A 12 29.83 -24.81 -0.84
N GLU A 13 28.59 -25.33 -0.79
CA GLU A 13 27.80 -25.67 -2.00
C GLU A 13 27.52 -24.44 -2.87
N VAL A 14 27.06 -23.33 -2.26
CA VAL A 14 26.74 -22.10 -3.00
C VAL A 14 27.99 -21.47 -3.62
N ALA A 15 29.15 -21.55 -2.96
CA ALA A 15 30.41 -21.04 -3.50
C ALA A 15 30.92 -21.81 -4.72
N GLN A 16 30.60 -23.10 -4.83
CA GLN A 16 30.96 -23.94 -5.99
C GLN A 16 30.10 -23.65 -7.24
N ASP A 17 28.91 -23.05 -7.08
CA ASP A 17 28.02 -22.68 -8.17
C ASP A 17 28.33 -21.30 -8.79
N VAL A 18 29.09 -20.44 -8.11
CA VAL A 18 29.44 -19.09 -8.59
C VAL A 18 30.24 -19.09 -9.91
N PRO A 19 31.25 -19.96 -10.13
CA PRO A 19 31.96 -20.03 -11.40
C PRO A 19 31.07 -20.52 -12.56
N ARG A 20 30.09 -21.39 -12.26
CA ARG A 20 29.09 -21.91 -13.21
C ARG A 20 28.11 -20.82 -13.64
N ALA A 21 27.65 -20.00 -12.68
CA ALA A 21 26.79 -18.86 -12.95
C ALA A 21 27.50 -17.80 -13.82
N ALA A 22 28.79 -17.54 -13.58
CA ALA A 22 29.59 -16.62 -14.38
C ALA A 22 29.86 -17.13 -15.82
N GLN A 23 30.07 -18.44 -16.01
CA GLN A 23 30.17 -19.05 -17.35
C GLN A 23 28.86 -18.93 -18.14
N ASN A 24 27.71 -19.10 -17.48
CA ASN A 24 26.39 -18.95 -18.12
C ASN A 24 26.10 -17.49 -18.53
N LEU A 25 26.58 -16.51 -17.76
CA LEU A 25 26.49 -15.09 -18.10
C LEU A 25 27.38 -14.72 -19.31
N GLY A 26 28.58 -15.30 -19.40
CA GLY A 26 29.49 -15.10 -20.54
C GLY A 26 28.97 -15.68 -21.87
N GLN A 27 28.21 -16.78 -21.84
CA GLN A 27 27.60 -17.37 -23.03
C GLN A 27 26.35 -16.62 -23.54
N ASN A 28 25.65 -15.90 -22.66
CA ASN A 28 24.41 -15.17 -22.98
C ASN A 28 24.64 -13.84 -23.72
N LEU A 29 25.83 -13.25 -23.66
CA LEU A 29 26.12 -11.97 -24.31
C LEU A 29 26.45 -12.11 -25.82
N GLY A 30 26.53 -13.33 -26.35
CA GLY A 30 26.82 -13.61 -27.75
C GLY A 30 25.66 -14.17 -28.59
N HIS A 31 24.46 -14.31 -28.01
CA HIS A 31 23.32 -14.89 -28.73
C HIS A 31 22.49 -13.80 -29.40
N GLY A 32 22.57 -13.75 -30.75
CA GLY A 32 21.59 -13.07 -31.58
C GLY A 32 20.16 -13.53 -31.25
N ILE A 33 19.17 -12.74 -31.66
CA ILE A 33 17.73 -12.96 -31.45
C ILE A 33 17.41 -14.46 -31.49
N ARG A 34 17.19 -15.07 -30.32
CA ARG A 34 16.88 -16.49 -30.19
C ARG A 34 15.61 -16.76 -30.99
N ALA A 35 15.69 -17.67 -31.96
CA ALA A 35 14.51 -18.13 -32.69
C ALA A 35 13.50 -18.71 -31.69
N GLN A 36 12.27 -18.18 -31.72
CA GLN A 36 11.20 -18.66 -30.85
C GLN A 36 10.85 -20.10 -31.21
N THR A 37 10.66 -20.93 -30.19
CA THR A 37 10.16 -22.30 -30.35
C THR A 37 8.71 -22.28 -30.85
N PRO A 38 8.22 -23.36 -31.50
CA PRO A 38 6.82 -23.44 -31.94
C PRO A 38 5.81 -23.20 -30.81
N GLU A 39 6.10 -23.68 -29.60
CA GLU A 39 5.28 -23.45 -28.40
C GLU A 39 5.28 -21.99 -27.93
N GLU A 40 6.40 -21.29 -28.05
CA GLU A 40 6.49 -19.85 -27.75
C GLU A 40 5.68 -19.05 -28.78
N MET A 41 5.77 -19.39 -30.07
CA MET A 41 5.00 -18.76 -31.13
C MET A 41 3.48 -18.97 -30.96
N GLN A 42 3.06 -20.18 -30.60
CA GLN A 42 1.65 -20.47 -30.32
C GLN A 42 1.14 -19.64 -29.13
N ARG A 43 1.91 -19.58 -28.03
CA ARG A 43 1.55 -18.76 -26.86
C ARG A 43 1.44 -17.27 -27.20
N CYS A 44 2.33 -16.75 -28.06
CA CYS A 44 2.24 -15.37 -28.55
C CYS A 44 0.95 -15.13 -29.36
N ALA A 45 0.60 -16.04 -30.27
CA ALA A 45 -0.62 -15.93 -31.07
C ALA A 45 -1.90 -15.99 -30.22
N GLU A 46 -1.94 -16.88 -29.22
CA GLU A 46 -3.06 -16.95 -28.27
C GLU A 46 -3.18 -15.65 -27.44
N TRP A 47 -2.06 -15.06 -27.03
CA TRP A 47 -2.06 -13.75 -26.36
C TRP A 47 -2.63 -12.64 -27.24
N GLU A 48 -2.22 -12.56 -28.50
CA GLU A 48 -2.70 -11.54 -29.43
C GLU A 48 -4.23 -11.60 -29.58
N GLN A 49 -4.77 -12.81 -29.77
CA GLN A 49 -6.22 -13.03 -29.85
C GLN A 49 -6.94 -12.68 -28.55
N ALA A 50 -6.38 -13.08 -27.40
CA ALA A 50 -6.99 -12.85 -26.09
C ALA A 50 -7.04 -11.35 -25.75
N LEU A 51 -5.99 -10.59 -26.08
CA LEU A 51 -5.93 -9.13 -25.87
C LEU A 51 -6.98 -8.39 -26.70
N GLN A 52 -7.17 -8.77 -27.97
CA GLN A 52 -8.23 -8.18 -28.82
C GLN A 52 -9.62 -8.41 -28.22
N GLN A 53 -9.83 -9.56 -27.57
CA GLN A 53 -11.09 -9.94 -26.93
C GLN A 53 -11.19 -9.51 -25.46
N ARG A 54 -10.18 -8.81 -24.92
CA ARG A 54 -10.08 -8.39 -23.51
C ARG A 54 -10.29 -9.54 -22.52
N ARG A 55 -9.73 -10.71 -22.82
CA ARG A 55 -9.79 -11.90 -21.96
C ARG A 55 -8.40 -12.45 -21.68
N LEU A 56 -8.32 -13.41 -20.77
CA LEU A 56 -7.10 -14.19 -20.56
C LEU A 56 -7.00 -15.33 -21.58
N PRO A 57 -5.78 -15.70 -22.04
CA PRO A 57 -5.56 -16.90 -22.84
C PRO A 57 -5.96 -18.17 -22.11
N ASP A 58 -6.32 -19.21 -22.85
CA ASP A 58 -6.86 -20.45 -22.28
C ASP A 58 -5.84 -21.17 -21.42
N PHE A 59 -4.56 -21.20 -21.83
CA PHE A 59 -3.49 -21.80 -21.02
C PHE A 59 -3.29 -21.09 -19.67
N VAL A 60 -3.54 -19.77 -19.62
CA VAL A 60 -3.47 -18.98 -18.37
C VAL A 60 -4.64 -19.35 -17.47
N GLN A 61 -5.86 -19.40 -18.02
CA GLN A 61 -7.05 -19.79 -17.28
C GLN A 61 -6.93 -21.23 -16.73
N GLN A 62 -6.41 -22.16 -17.52
CA GLN A 62 -6.15 -23.54 -17.08
C GLN A 62 -5.12 -23.59 -15.95
N ARG A 63 -4.02 -22.83 -16.05
CA ARG A 63 -3.02 -22.73 -14.98
C ARG A 63 -3.63 -22.19 -13.68
N MET A 64 -4.44 -21.14 -13.78
CA MET A 64 -5.15 -20.55 -12.64
C MET A 64 -6.14 -21.54 -12.01
N ALA A 65 -6.89 -22.27 -12.83
CA ALA A 65 -7.80 -23.31 -12.35
C ALA A 65 -7.08 -24.43 -11.59
N LYS A 66 -5.93 -24.90 -12.12
CA LYS A 66 -5.09 -25.91 -11.45
C LYS A 66 -4.48 -25.40 -10.14
N ALA A 67 -4.00 -24.16 -10.10
CA ALA A 67 -3.51 -23.53 -8.86
C ALA A 67 -4.62 -23.47 -7.80
N ARG A 68 -5.83 -23.05 -8.20
CA ARG A 68 -7.02 -23.02 -7.32
C ARG A 68 -7.41 -24.40 -6.78
N GLN A 69 -7.26 -25.45 -7.61
CA GLN A 69 -7.54 -26.85 -7.22
C GLN A 69 -6.45 -27.45 -6.32
N GLY A 70 -5.28 -26.82 -6.24
CA GLY A 70 -4.13 -27.32 -5.48
C GLY A 70 -3.20 -28.24 -6.28
N ASP A 71 -3.41 -28.35 -7.61
CA ASP A 71 -2.60 -29.18 -8.50
C ASP A 71 -1.28 -28.50 -8.90
N LEU A 72 -1.19 -27.18 -8.74
CA LEU A 72 0.00 -26.39 -8.99
C LEU A 72 0.39 -25.58 -7.74
N PRO A 73 1.69 -25.31 -7.55
CA PRO A 73 2.14 -24.44 -6.48
C PRO A 73 1.62 -23.02 -6.67
N TRP A 74 1.42 -22.33 -5.55
CA TRP A 74 1.03 -20.91 -5.50
C TRP A 74 1.94 -20.16 -4.52
N ILE A 75 1.96 -18.83 -4.66
CA ILE A 75 2.70 -17.92 -3.79
C ILE A 75 1.67 -17.12 -2.98
N SER A 76 2.02 -16.68 -1.78
CA SER A 76 1.18 -15.81 -0.95
C SER A 76 2.07 -14.81 -0.22
N THR A 77 1.47 -13.68 0.14
CA THR A 77 2.07 -12.68 1.02
C THR A 77 1.95 -13.05 2.51
N ALA A 78 1.14 -14.06 2.84
CA ALA A 78 0.88 -14.47 4.21
C ALA A 78 2.09 -15.13 4.87
N ASN A 79 2.23 -14.90 6.18
CA ASN A 79 3.20 -15.60 7.01
C ASN A 79 2.70 -17.00 7.45
N ALA A 80 3.60 -17.80 8.02
CA ALA A 80 3.28 -19.19 8.40
C ALA A 80 2.16 -19.31 9.44
N ALA A 81 2.06 -18.37 10.39
CA ALA A 81 1.01 -18.38 11.41
C ALA A 81 -0.37 -18.07 10.80
N GLU A 82 -0.44 -17.13 9.86
CA GLU A 82 -1.65 -16.81 9.11
C GLU A 82 -2.13 -17.99 8.28
N LEU A 83 -1.23 -18.68 7.58
CA LEU A 83 -1.57 -19.86 6.77
C LEU A 83 -2.14 -21.00 7.62
N LEU A 84 -1.67 -21.18 8.86
CA LEU A 84 -2.22 -22.17 9.79
C LEU A 84 -3.66 -21.83 10.20
N LEU A 85 -3.91 -20.58 10.57
CA LEU A 85 -5.21 -20.10 11.06
C LEU A 85 -6.27 -20.01 9.97
N GLN A 86 -5.89 -19.66 8.74
CA GLN A 86 -6.79 -19.70 7.58
C GLN A 86 -7.44 -21.08 7.44
N ARG A 87 -6.63 -22.15 7.55
CA ARG A 87 -7.11 -23.54 7.38
C ARG A 87 -8.14 -23.95 8.42
N SER A 88 -8.05 -23.46 9.66
CA SER A 88 -9.01 -23.81 10.72
C SER A 88 -10.36 -23.09 10.57
N HIS A 89 -10.42 -21.98 9.82
CA HIS A 89 -11.64 -21.18 9.62
C HIS A 89 -12.23 -21.34 8.20
N GLY A 90 -11.87 -22.42 7.50
CA GLY A 90 -12.38 -22.69 6.15
C GLY A 90 -11.87 -21.71 5.08
N VAL A 91 -10.86 -20.89 5.40
CA VAL A 91 -10.20 -19.99 4.45
C VAL A 91 -9.09 -20.75 3.71
N GLN A 92 -9.09 -20.63 2.39
CA GLN A 92 -8.12 -21.23 1.50
C GLN A 92 -7.40 -20.13 0.70
N PRO A 93 -6.09 -19.94 0.87
CA PRO A 93 -5.31 -19.11 -0.04
C PRO A 93 -5.22 -19.81 -1.39
N ILE A 94 -5.44 -19.05 -2.46
CA ILE A 94 -5.47 -19.57 -3.84
C ILE A 94 -4.40 -18.94 -4.74
N GLY A 95 -3.76 -17.86 -4.30
CA GLY A 95 -2.61 -17.28 -4.98
C GLY A 95 -2.37 -15.82 -4.61
N MET A 96 -1.18 -15.34 -4.92
CA MET A 96 -0.83 -13.93 -4.86
C MET A 96 -1.42 -13.23 -6.08
N VAL A 97 -2.01 -12.06 -5.86
CA VAL A 97 -2.54 -11.19 -6.91
C VAL A 97 -1.83 -9.85 -6.86
N THR A 98 -1.72 -9.22 -8.02
CA THR A 98 -1.02 -7.96 -8.20
C THR A 98 -1.85 -7.01 -9.06
N GLY A 99 -1.64 -5.72 -8.85
CA GLY A 99 -2.20 -4.70 -9.70
C GLY A 99 -1.19 -3.58 -9.85
N ASN A 100 -1.06 -3.06 -11.06
CA ASN A 100 -0.16 -1.96 -11.33
C ASN A 100 -0.80 -0.93 -12.26
N CYS A 101 -0.43 0.33 -12.08
CA CYS A 101 -0.70 1.36 -13.06
C CYS A 101 0.34 2.48 -13.00
N TRP A 102 0.63 3.04 -14.17
CA TRP A 102 1.36 4.29 -14.32
C TRP A 102 0.33 5.41 -14.48
N TYR A 103 0.53 6.50 -13.76
CA TYR A 103 -0.39 7.62 -13.75
C TYR A 103 0.39 8.93 -13.94
N HIS A 104 -0.01 9.72 -14.92
CA HIS A 104 0.57 11.03 -15.21
C HIS A 104 -0.21 12.13 -14.48
N PHE A 105 0.50 13.03 -13.79
CA PHE A 105 -0.10 14.05 -12.95
C PHE A 105 -0.20 15.38 -13.70
N GLY A 106 -1.29 15.58 -14.42
CA GLY A 106 -1.48 16.78 -15.25
C GLY A 106 -2.09 18.01 -14.55
N TYR A 107 -2.71 17.86 -13.37
CA TYR A 107 -3.43 18.97 -12.73
C TYR A 107 -3.53 18.91 -11.20
N SER A 108 -3.75 17.72 -10.61
CA SER A 108 -3.92 17.57 -9.16
C SER A 108 -3.17 16.35 -8.65
N TRP A 109 -2.20 16.60 -7.77
CA TRP A 109 -1.47 15.55 -7.08
C TRP A 109 -2.38 14.74 -6.14
N THR A 110 -3.27 15.44 -5.44
CA THR A 110 -4.27 14.82 -4.56
C THR A 110 -5.18 13.84 -5.33
N GLN A 111 -5.79 14.31 -6.41
CA GLN A 111 -6.70 13.46 -7.20
C GLN A 111 -5.95 12.35 -7.93
N GLY A 112 -4.77 12.66 -8.51
CA GLY A 112 -3.95 11.67 -9.19
C GLY A 112 -3.53 10.51 -8.28
N HIS A 113 -3.20 10.80 -7.01
CA HIS A 113 -2.89 9.76 -6.04
C HIS A 113 -4.10 8.90 -5.69
N TYR A 114 -5.26 9.52 -5.48
CA TYR A 114 -6.50 8.80 -5.23
C TYR A 114 -6.84 7.86 -6.40
N ASP A 115 -6.85 8.39 -7.63
CA ASP A 115 -7.21 7.64 -8.84
C ASP A 115 -6.20 6.54 -9.15
N GLY A 116 -4.90 6.82 -9.03
CA GLY A 116 -3.83 5.85 -9.28
C GLY A 116 -3.92 4.65 -8.35
N TRP A 117 -4.14 4.87 -7.06
CA TRP A 117 -4.31 3.76 -6.11
C TRP A 117 -5.56 2.93 -6.39
N HIS A 118 -6.71 3.58 -6.58
CA HIS A 118 -7.96 2.87 -6.87
C HIS A 118 -7.85 2.08 -8.18
N THR A 119 -7.23 2.64 -9.22
CA THR A 119 -6.97 1.94 -10.49
C THR A 119 -6.11 0.68 -10.30
N ALA A 120 -5.03 0.77 -9.52
CA ALA A 120 -4.18 -0.38 -9.23
C ALA A 120 -4.95 -1.47 -8.44
N VAL A 121 -5.77 -1.07 -7.46
CA VAL A 121 -6.61 -1.98 -6.68
C VAL A 121 -7.66 -2.68 -7.57
N GLU A 122 -8.33 -1.95 -8.46
CA GLU A 122 -9.30 -2.55 -9.38
C GLU A 122 -8.66 -3.58 -10.31
N ARG A 123 -7.46 -3.30 -10.82
CA ARG A 123 -6.71 -4.26 -11.65
C ARG A 123 -6.34 -5.53 -10.88
N MET A 124 -5.92 -5.39 -9.62
CA MET A 124 -5.68 -6.54 -8.74
C MET A 124 -6.97 -7.33 -8.46
N ARG A 125 -8.11 -6.64 -8.33
CA ARG A 125 -9.42 -7.31 -8.17
C ARG A 125 -9.80 -8.13 -9.39
N LEU A 126 -9.55 -7.65 -10.60
CA LEU A 126 -9.77 -8.41 -11.83
C LEU A 126 -8.95 -9.72 -11.86
N GLU A 127 -7.70 -9.69 -11.40
CA GLU A 127 -6.88 -10.90 -11.27
C GLU A 127 -7.48 -11.88 -10.24
N ALA A 128 -7.97 -11.37 -9.10
CA ALA A 128 -8.62 -12.18 -8.07
C ALA A 128 -9.94 -12.80 -8.55
N ILE A 129 -10.72 -12.08 -9.37
CA ILE A 129 -11.92 -12.61 -10.03
C ILE A 129 -11.55 -13.79 -10.93
N ALA A 130 -10.50 -13.65 -11.73
CA ALA A 130 -10.03 -14.72 -12.61
C ALA A 130 -9.52 -15.95 -11.82
N LEU A 131 -8.97 -15.76 -10.61
CA LEU A 131 -8.63 -16.87 -9.70
C LEU A 131 -9.85 -17.49 -9.01
N GLY A 132 -11.02 -16.84 -9.06
CA GLY A 132 -12.23 -17.27 -8.35
C GLY A 132 -12.16 -17.03 -6.84
N ALA A 133 -11.56 -15.90 -6.44
CA ALA A 133 -11.46 -15.48 -5.05
C ALA A 133 -12.80 -15.00 -4.47
N ASN A 134 -12.89 -15.00 -3.14
CA ASN A 134 -13.92 -14.27 -2.40
C ASN A 134 -13.41 -12.95 -1.84
N ALA A 135 -12.12 -12.91 -1.49
CA ALA A 135 -11.49 -11.73 -0.95
C ALA A 135 -9.99 -11.73 -1.28
N ILE A 136 -9.38 -10.56 -1.13
CA ILE A 136 -7.95 -10.31 -1.19
C ILE A 136 -7.55 -9.72 0.16
N VAL A 137 -6.57 -10.34 0.81
CA VAL A 137 -6.08 -9.96 2.14
C VAL A 137 -4.59 -9.62 2.09
N ASP A 138 -4.10 -8.97 3.15
CA ASP A 138 -2.73 -8.47 3.25
C ASP A 138 -2.34 -7.62 2.03
N VAL A 139 -3.26 -6.74 1.61
CA VAL A 139 -3.01 -5.84 0.49
C VAL A 139 -1.97 -4.80 0.89
N ARG A 140 -0.83 -4.87 0.23
CA ARG A 140 0.30 -3.94 0.40
C ARG A 140 0.36 -3.03 -0.81
N MET A 141 0.54 -1.74 -0.53
CA MET A 141 0.47 -0.67 -1.53
C MET A 141 1.83 0.03 -1.57
N LYS A 142 2.42 0.15 -2.76
CA LYS A 142 3.70 0.84 -3.00
C LYS A 142 3.57 1.83 -4.14
N VAL A 143 4.11 3.03 -3.93
CA VAL A 143 4.15 4.08 -4.95
C VAL A 143 5.60 4.51 -5.16
N ARG A 144 5.99 4.67 -6.42
CA ARG A 144 7.29 5.19 -6.82
C ARG A 144 7.10 6.37 -7.75
N HIS A 145 8.00 7.34 -7.65
CA HIS A 145 8.06 8.42 -8.63
C HIS A 145 8.70 7.88 -9.91
N GLY A 146 8.06 8.13 -11.04
CA GLY A 146 8.56 7.83 -12.37
C GLY A 146 9.45 8.97 -12.91
N GLU A 147 9.51 9.09 -14.22
CA GLU A 147 10.13 10.23 -14.89
C GLU A 147 9.13 11.40 -14.98
N GLY A 148 9.58 12.63 -14.71
CA GLY A 148 8.72 13.81 -14.79
C GLY A 148 7.58 13.78 -13.76
N GLU A 149 6.34 13.98 -14.21
CA GLU A 149 5.14 14.03 -13.35
C GLU A 149 4.43 12.66 -13.28
N ASP A 150 5.15 11.57 -13.53
CA ASP A 150 4.59 10.22 -13.55
C ASP A 150 4.77 9.51 -12.20
N MET A 151 3.80 8.67 -11.85
CA MET A 151 3.82 7.84 -10.65
C MET A 151 3.49 6.39 -11.00
N ASP A 152 4.30 5.46 -10.48
CA ASP A 152 4.10 4.01 -10.59
C ASP A 152 3.46 3.49 -9.30
N TYR A 153 2.23 2.98 -9.42
CA TYR A 153 1.47 2.36 -8.35
C TYR A 153 1.52 0.85 -8.50
N GLY A 154 1.95 0.18 -7.44
CA GLY A 154 1.93 -1.27 -7.32
C GLY A 154 1.16 -1.69 -6.08
N VAL A 155 0.24 -2.64 -6.26
CA VAL A 155 -0.46 -3.32 -5.17
C VAL A 155 -0.23 -4.82 -5.25
N THR A 156 -0.15 -5.48 -4.11
CA THR A 156 0.02 -6.92 -4.02
C THR A 156 -0.72 -7.44 -2.80
N GLY A 157 -1.36 -8.60 -2.92
CA GLY A 157 -2.02 -9.26 -1.80
C GLY A 157 -2.20 -10.75 -2.05
N THR A 158 -2.90 -11.42 -1.15
CA THR A 158 -3.25 -12.84 -1.29
C THR A 158 -4.73 -12.98 -1.57
N ALA A 159 -5.09 -13.55 -2.71
CA ALA A 159 -6.43 -14.00 -3.00
C ALA A 159 -6.79 -15.21 -2.14
N ILE A 160 -7.93 -15.14 -1.47
CA ILE A 160 -8.47 -16.19 -0.60
C ILE A 160 -9.88 -16.58 -1.04
N ARG A 161 -10.25 -17.82 -0.74
CA ARG A 161 -11.57 -18.40 -0.93
C ARG A 161 -12.09 -18.98 0.38
N PHE A 162 -13.38 -18.88 0.63
CA PHE A 162 -14.06 -19.64 1.69
C PHE A 162 -14.59 -20.93 1.09
N ARG A 163 -14.29 -22.09 1.69
CA ARG A 163 -14.60 -23.41 1.09
C ARG A 163 -16.06 -23.61 0.72
N ASP A 164 -16.96 -23.04 1.51
CA ASP A 164 -18.41 -23.25 1.38
C ASP A 164 -19.12 -22.10 0.64
N LEU A 165 -18.35 -21.16 0.07
CA LEU A 165 -18.89 -20.05 -0.72
C LEU A 165 -18.53 -20.19 -2.21
N PRO A 166 -19.45 -19.87 -3.13
CA PRO A 166 -19.09 -19.71 -4.53
C PRO A 166 -18.11 -18.54 -4.69
N PRO A 167 -17.30 -18.51 -5.77
CA PRO A 167 -16.48 -17.34 -6.09
C PRO A 167 -17.30 -16.04 -6.10
N ALA A 168 -16.72 -14.95 -5.59
CA ALA A 168 -17.39 -13.66 -5.58
C ALA A 168 -17.28 -13.00 -6.96
N ALA A 169 -18.37 -12.38 -7.43
CA ALA A 169 -18.33 -11.52 -8.61
C ALA A 169 -17.47 -10.27 -8.36
N GLU A 170 -17.48 -9.78 -7.12
CA GLU A 170 -16.67 -8.66 -6.64
C GLU A 170 -15.95 -9.09 -5.36
N PRO A 171 -14.70 -9.59 -5.47
CA PRO A 171 -13.92 -9.97 -4.30
C PRO A 171 -13.65 -8.78 -3.37
N LEU A 172 -13.89 -9.00 -2.08
CA LEU A 172 -13.59 -8.01 -1.04
C LEU A 172 -12.09 -7.72 -1.02
N VAL A 173 -11.71 -6.49 -0.72
CA VAL A 173 -10.29 -6.11 -0.69
C VAL A 173 -9.98 -5.55 0.67
N ALA A 174 -8.97 -6.11 1.33
CA ALA A 174 -8.61 -5.75 2.69
C ALA A 174 -7.10 -5.66 2.84
N THR A 175 -6.67 -4.60 3.50
CA THR A 175 -5.25 -4.38 3.85
C THR A 175 -4.80 -5.18 5.06
N VAL A 176 -5.75 -5.59 5.90
CA VAL A 176 -5.48 -6.46 7.06
C VAL A 176 -5.06 -7.85 6.62
N SER A 177 -4.27 -8.50 7.45
CA SER A 177 -3.88 -9.90 7.27
C SER A 177 -5.10 -10.83 7.23
N ALA A 178 -4.91 -12.05 6.73
CA ALA A 178 -5.98 -13.05 6.76
C ALA A 178 -6.43 -13.41 8.19
N LEU A 179 -5.50 -13.37 9.15
CA LEU A 179 -5.80 -13.61 10.56
C LEU A 179 -6.75 -12.53 11.08
N GLU A 180 -6.37 -11.26 10.91
CA GLU A 180 -7.21 -10.13 11.33
C GLU A 180 -8.54 -10.12 10.57
N PHE A 181 -8.55 -10.46 9.28
CA PHE A 181 -9.78 -10.59 8.50
C PHE A 181 -10.75 -11.58 9.15
N VAL A 182 -10.27 -12.76 9.54
CA VAL A 182 -11.08 -13.76 10.23
C VAL A 182 -11.54 -13.26 11.61
N ARG A 183 -10.66 -12.59 12.38
CA ARG A 183 -11.03 -12.02 13.69
C ARG A 183 -12.12 -10.96 13.59
N LEU A 184 -12.05 -10.11 12.56
CA LEU A 184 -13.11 -9.13 12.29
C LEU A 184 -14.43 -9.86 12.04
N LEU A 185 -14.43 -10.90 11.20
CA LEU A 185 -15.65 -11.66 10.91
C LEU A 185 -16.21 -12.36 12.16
N GLU A 186 -15.36 -12.88 13.06
CA GLU A 186 -15.80 -13.47 14.33
C GLU A 186 -16.51 -12.45 15.24
N ASP A 187 -16.09 -11.18 15.20
CA ASP A 187 -16.72 -10.08 15.93
C ASP A 187 -17.97 -9.52 15.22
N GLY A 188 -18.29 -10.03 14.02
CA GLY A 188 -19.37 -9.51 13.18
C GLY A 188 -19.02 -8.23 12.42
N VAL A 189 -17.73 -7.91 12.32
CA VAL A 189 -17.18 -6.83 11.51
C VAL A 189 -16.77 -7.37 10.15
N VAL A 190 -17.28 -6.77 9.08
CA VAL A 190 -17.07 -7.20 7.70
C VAL A 190 -16.17 -6.20 6.99
N PRO A 191 -14.97 -6.60 6.54
CA PRO A 191 -14.19 -5.82 5.59
C PRO A 191 -14.95 -5.66 4.27
N VAL A 192 -15.13 -4.43 3.81
CA VAL A 192 -15.90 -4.12 2.59
C VAL A 192 -15.05 -3.49 1.48
N GLY A 193 -13.82 -3.07 1.78
CA GLY A 193 -12.95 -2.47 0.79
C GLY A 193 -11.70 -1.83 1.40
N ILE A 194 -11.03 -1.00 0.61
CA ILE A 194 -9.92 -0.15 1.04
C ILE A 194 -10.38 1.30 0.93
N ALA A 195 -10.18 2.07 2.01
CA ALA A 195 -10.37 3.51 2.01
C ALA A 195 -9.01 4.21 1.90
N ILE A 196 -8.97 5.28 1.11
CA ILE A 196 -7.75 6.03 0.81
C ILE A 196 -7.99 7.52 1.04
N GLY A 197 -7.18 8.10 1.92
CA GLY A 197 -7.11 9.54 2.11
C GLY A 197 -5.73 10.04 1.72
N ALA A 198 -5.66 10.90 0.71
CA ALA A 198 -4.41 11.44 0.22
C ALA A 198 -4.57 12.93 -0.01
N TYR A 199 -3.71 13.75 0.58
CA TYR A 199 -3.75 15.19 0.39
C TYR A 199 -2.35 15.76 0.22
N PHE A 200 -2.24 16.67 -0.74
CA PHE A 200 -1.01 17.33 -1.17
C PHE A 200 -1.27 18.81 -1.24
N ASP A 201 -0.33 19.60 -0.73
CA ASP A 201 -0.42 21.05 -0.78
C ASP A 201 0.98 21.68 -0.85
N TRP A 202 1.02 22.94 -1.26
CA TRP A 202 2.22 23.75 -1.31
C TRP A 202 2.15 24.88 -0.28
N TYR A 203 3.24 25.06 0.45
CA TYR A 203 3.44 26.22 1.30
C TYR A 203 4.56 27.09 0.75
N MET A 204 4.26 28.38 0.58
CA MET A 204 5.18 29.39 0.05
C MET A 204 5.32 30.52 1.07
N PRO A 205 6.33 30.48 1.95
CA PRO A 205 6.51 31.51 2.97
C PRO A 205 6.98 32.81 2.32
N TRP A 206 6.09 33.80 2.20
CA TRP A 206 6.38 35.09 1.56
C TRP A 206 7.53 35.88 2.21
N ALA A 207 7.78 35.67 3.51
CA ALA A 207 8.82 36.36 4.29
C ALA A 207 9.95 35.41 4.77
N GLY A 208 9.99 34.18 4.26
CA GLY A 208 10.80 33.10 4.82
C GLY A 208 10.15 32.48 6.06
N THR A 209 10.67 31.32 6.48
CA THR A 209 10.12 30.57 7.63
C THR A 209 10.37 31.29 8.96
N VAL A 210 9.69 30.87 10.04
CA VAL A 210 9.89 31.49 11.38
C VAL A 210 11.36 31.41 11.82
N VAL A 211 12.07 30.33 11.48
CA VAL A 211 13.51 30.20 11.81
C VAL A 211 14.37 31.17 10.99
N GLU A 212 14.05 31.42 9.73
CA GLU A 212 14.79 32.39 8.91
C GLU A 212 14.57 33.82 9.40
N GLN A 213 13.34 34.16 9.77
CA GLN A 213 13.01 35.45 10.37
C GLN A 213 13.74 35.64 11.70
N THR A 214 13.73 34.62 12.56
CA THR A 214 14.45 34.63 13.84
C THR A 214 15.96 34.73 13.63
N SER A 215 16.50 34.05 12.61
CA SER A 215 17.93 34.12 12.27
C SER A 215 18.37 35.51 11.81
N ARG A 216 17.47 36.31 11.20
CA ARG A 216 17.74 37.72 10.85
C ARG A 216 17.72 38.64 12.07
N GLN A 217 16.87 38.38 13.06
CA GLN A 217 16.71 39.22 14.26
C GLN A 217 17.68 38.85 15.39
N ALA A 218 17.92 37.55 15.60
CA ALA A 218 18.77 37.02 16.66
C ALA A 218 19.63 35.84 16.15
N PRO A 219 20.68 36.11 15.34
CA PRO A 219 21.45 35.08 14.65
C PRO A 219 22.11 34.06 15.58
N PHE A 220 22.56 34.50 16.77
CA PHE A 220 23.17 33.62 17.76
C PHE A 220 22.15 32.68 18.40
N ALA A 221 20.96 33.17 18.77
CA ALA A 221 19.93 32.33 19.40
C ALA A 221 19.43 31.23 18.44
N ALA A 222 19.14 31.59 17.18
CA ALA A 222 18.63 30.65 16.17
C ALA A 222 19.63 29.53 15.81
N ARG A 223 20.94 29.77 15.97
CA ARG A 223 21.99 28.79 15.62
C ARG A 223 22.27 27.78 16.74
N TYR A 224 22.00 28.12 17.99
CA TYR A 224 22.40 27.31 19.15
C TYR A 224 21.23 26.69 19.91
N TRP A 225 19.98 26.98 19.54
CA TRP A 225 18.79 26.42 20.19
C TRP A 225 17.95 25.59 19.22
N ASN A 226 17.43 24.47 19.73
CA ASN A 226 16.41 23.71 19.03
C ASN A 226 15.09 24.51 19.08
N MET A 227 14.56 24.87 17.92
CA MET A 227 13.31 25.63 17.79
C MET A 227 12.38 24.92 16.81
N GLU A 228 11.09 24.91 17.14
CA GLU A 228 10.06 24.46 16.20
C GLU A 228 9.91 25.48 15.06
N ILE A 229 9.79 24.99 13.82
CA ILE A 229 9.40 25.79 12.66
C ILE A 229 7.87 25.79 12.58
N THR A 230 7.23 26.59 13.44
CA THR A 230 5.78 26.51 13.73
C THR A 230 4.89 26.67 12.48
N ASP A 231 5.31 27.47 11.50
CA ASP A 231 4.62 27.62 10.22
C ASP A 231 4.58 26.30 9.42
N LEU A 232 5.71 25.59 9.33
CA LEU A 232 5.78 24.28 8.69
C LEU A 232 5.03 23.21 9.48
N SER A 233 5.11 23.23 10.81
CA SER A 233 4.33 22.32 11.67
C SER A 233 2.82 22.48 11.46
N ASN A 234 2.34 23.74 11.46
CA ASN A 234 0.92 24.04 11.23
C ASN A 234 0.48 23.63 9.82
N PHE A 235 1.31 23.89 8.81
CA PHE A 235 1.06 23.48 7.45
C PHE A 235 0.93 21.95 7.33
N GLN A 236 1.88 21.20 7.86
CA GLN A 236 1.85 19.74 7.87
C GLN A 236 0.61 19.19 8.62
N ALA A 237 0.24 19.80 9.74
CA ALA A 237 -0.96 19.43 10.49
C ALA A 237 -2.25 19.64 9.68
N ASN A 238 -2.33 20.72 8.89
CA ASN A 238 -3.46 20.98 8.00
C ASN A 238 -3.53 19.95 6.87
N VAL A 239 -2.41 19.65 6.21
CA VAL A 239 -2.33 18.61 5.16
C VAL A 239 -2.79 17.26 5.69
N ARG A 240 -2.31 16.86 6.88
CA ARG A 240 -2.75 15.62 7.53
C ARG A 240 -4.25 15.62 7.82
N ARG A 241 -4.80 16.72 8.37
CA ARG A 241 -6.24 16.80 8.68
C ARG A 241 -7.10 16.66 7.43
N ARG A 242 -6.69 17.25 6.31
CA ARG A 242 -7.38 17.13 5.03
C ARG A 242 -7.32 15.71 4.47
N ALA A 243 -6.15 15.07 4.49
CA ALA A 243 -6.04 13.67 4.06
C ALA A 243 -6.89 12.71 4.91
N LEU A 244 -6.98 12.94 6.22
CA LEU A 244 -7.85 12.14 7.11
C LEU A 244 -9.35 12.40 6.86
N TYR A 245 -9.71 13.64 6.49
CA TYR A 245 -11.07 13.94 6.04
C TYR A 245 -11.40 13.17 4.75
N ASP A 246 -10.48 13.15 3.78
CA ASP A 246 -10.67 12.41 2.53
C ASP A 246 -10.78 10.90 2.79
N LEU A 247 -9.99 10.35 3.72
CA LEU A 247 -10.10 8.95 4.15
C LEU A 247 -11.49 8.63 4.73
N GLN A 248 -12.02 9.54 5.55
CA GLN A 248 -13.35 9.40 6.14
C GLN A 248 -14.44 9.48 5.07
N GLU A 249 -14.34 10.42 4.13
CA GLU A 249 -15.29 10.51 3.02
C GLU A 249 -15.26 9.27 2.13
N ASP A 250 -14.07 8.70 1.89
CA ASP A 250 -13.94 7.46 1.11
C ASP A 250 -14.59 6.27 1.84
N GLY A 251 -14.37 6.14 3.15
CA GLY A 251 -15.10 5.20 4.00
C GLY A 251 -16.62 5.42 3.98
N ARG A 252 -17.06 6.68 4.04
CA ARG A 252 -18.48 7.06 4.00
C ARG A 252 -19.16 6.66 2.69
N ARG A 253 -18.46 6.74 1.55
CA ARG A 253 -18.97 6.26 0.24
C ARG A 253 -19.27 4.76 0.25
N MET A 254 -18.53 3.99 1.06
CA MET A 254 -18.75 2.56 1.28
C MET A 254 -19.70 2.26 2.45
N ALA A 255 -20.30 3.28 3.08
CA ALA A 255 -21.08 3.14 4.33
C ALA A 255 -20.31 2.37 5.42
N ALA A 256 -19.03 2.68 5.56
CA ALA A 256 -18.08 1.95 6.38
C ALA A 256 -17.25 2.88 7.28
N GLY A 257 -16.83 2.35 8.44
CA GLY A 257 -15.70 2.88 9.19
C GLY A 257 -14.38 2.47 8.53
N VAL A 258 -13.26 3.03 8.98
CA VAL A 258 -11.93 2.71 8.41
C VAL A 258 -10.97 2.27 9.51
N LEU A 259 -10.47 1.05 9.40
CA LEU A 259 -9.34 0.55 10.17
C LEU A 259 -8.04 0.92 9.44
N ALA A 260 -7.50 2.09 9.75
CA ALA A 260 -6.25 2.59 9.17
C ALA A 260 -5.04 1.90 9.78
N HIS A 261 -4.17 1.34 8.93
CA HIS A 261 -2.93 0.64 9.33
C HIS A 261 -1.69 1.28 8.68
N THR A 262 -1.86 2.00 7.56
CA THR A 262 -0.76 2.73 6.91
C THR A 262 -1.05 4.23 6.94
N SER A 263 -0.12 5.00 7.49
CA SER A 263 -0.14 6.47 7.43
C SER A 263 1.27 6.97 7.25
N TYR A 264 1.44 7.90 6.31
CA TYR A 264 2.74 8.43 5.98
C TYR A 264 2.67 9.91 5.62
N THR A 265 3.63 10.67 6.12
CA THR A 265 3.77 12.11 5.87
C THR A 265 5.15 12.42 5.35
N GLN A 266 5.22 13.30 4.35
CA GLN A 266 6.48 13.83 3.84
C GLN A 266 6.37 15.31 3.55
N MET A 267 7.49 16.01 3.75
CA MET A 267 7.65 17.39 3.33
C MET A 267 8.93 17.51 2.54
N PHE A 268 8.82 18.07 1.34
CA PHE A 268 9.92 18.33 0.42
C PHE A 268 10.16 19.82 0.38
N ARG A 269 11.38 20.24 0.69
CA ARG A 269 11.84 21.61 0.46
C ARG A 269 12.28 21.72 -1.00
N VAL A 270 11.69 22.66 -1.73
CA VAL A 270 12.13 23.05 -3.05
C VAL A 270 12.84 24.40 -2.90
N PRO A 271 14.16 24.45 -3.13
CA PRO A 271 14.91 25.69 -3.00
C PRO A 271 14.40 26.75 -3.96
N ASP A 272 14.72 28.00 -3.67
CA ASP A 272 14.46 29.12 -4.57
C ASP A 272 15.18 28.94 -5.91
N ASP A 273 14.54 29.37 -6.98
CA ASP A 273 15.13 29.45 -8.31
C ASP A 273 14.89 30.84 -8.91
N GLN A 274 15.40 31.10 -10.12
CA GLN A 274 15.31 32.43 -10.75
C GLN A 274 13.86 32.94 -10.92
N ASN A 275 12.86 32.05 -10.90
CA ASN A 275 11.47 32.35 -11.20
C ASN A 275 10.50 32.09 -10.03
N SER A 276 10.93 31.38 -8.98
CA SER A 276 10.08 30.98 -7.86
C SER A 276 10.79 31.14 -6.52
N PRO A 277 10.11 31.73 -5.50
CA PRO A 277 10.64 31.70 -4.15
C PRO A 277 10.66 30.26 -3.62
N GLU A 278 11.41 30.06 -2.53
CA GLU A 278 11.41 28.80 -1.79
C GLU A 278 9.98 28.35 -1.46
N ARG A 279 9.76 27.05 -1.62
CA ARG A 279 8.45 26.44 -1.37
C ARG A 279 8.58 25.04 -0.78
N PHE A 280 7.54 24.61 -0.08
CA PHE A 280 7.48 23.32 0.59
C PHE A 280 6.28 22.55 0.06
N LEU A 281 6.52 21.37 -0.51
CA LEU A 281 5.46 20.42 -0.85
C LEU A 281 5.27 19.48 0.33
N CYS A 282 4.08 19.46 0.93
CA CYS A 282 3.73 18.46 1.93
C CYS A 282 2.70 17.50 1.37
N ARG A 283 2.87 16.22 1.71
CA ARG A 283 1.91 15.16 1.42
C ARG A 283 1.61 14.33 2.65
N HIS A 284 0.35 13.95 2.80
CA HIS A 284 -0.09 12.94 3.74
C HIS A 284 -0.93 11.91 3.00
N ILE A 285 -0.60 10.63 3.17
CA ILE A 285 -1.36 9.51 2.63
C ILE A 285 -1.70 8.57 3.79
N SER A 286 -2.97 8.24 3.94
CA SER A 286 -3.46 7.24 4.87
C SER A 286 -4.34 6.25 4.13
N ILE A 287 -4.17 4.96 4.47
CA ILE A 287 -4.83 3.84 3.83
C ILE A 287 -5.31 2.90 4.93
N GLY A 288 -6.53 2.39 4.78
CA GLY A 288 -7.13 1.46 5.73
C GLY A 288 -8.08 0.47 5.08
N THR A 289 -8.38 -0.59 5.82
CA THR A 289 -9.50 -1.47 5.47
C THR A 289 -10.78 -0.76 5.86
N ALA A 290 -11.67 -0.54 4.89
CA ALA A 290 -13.04 -0.13 5.15
C ALA A 290 -13.79 -1.31 5.79
N VAL A 291 -14.41 -1.07 6.94
CA VAL A 291 -15.12 -2.07 7.74
C VAL A 291 -16.55 -1.64 8.01
N SER A 292 -17.48 -2.57 7.86
CA SER A 292 -18.89 -2.40 8.20
C SER A 292 -19.28 -3.40 9.28
N TYR A 293 -20.38 -3.14 9.98
CA TYR A 293 -20.91 -4.06 10.98
C TYR A 293 -22.10 -4.82 10.38
N LEU A 294 -22.22 -6.10 10.71
CA LEU A 294 -23.45 -6.83 10.41
C LEU A 294 -24.62 -6.12 11.10
N PRO A 295 -25.79 -5.93 10.46
CA PRO A 295 -26.93 -5.23 11.06
C PRO A 295 -27.38 -5.80 12.42
N LYS A 296 -27.10 -7.08 12.67
CA LYS A 296 -27.43 -7.79 13.92
C LYS A 296 -26.38 -7.63 15.03
N ASN A 297 -25.18 -7.17 14.68
CA ASN A 297 -24.06 -6.95 15.59
C ASN A 297 -23.60 -5.49 15.47
N PRO A 298 -24.40 -4.51 15.92
CA PRO A 298 -23.91 -3.14 16.01
C PRO A 298 -22.67 -3.09 16.91
N PRO A 299 -21.77 -2.09 16.72
CA PRO A 299 -20.58 -1.96 17.55
C PRO A 299 -20.95 -2.04 19.03
N GLN A 300 -20.36 -3.02 19.74
CA GLN A 300 -20.67 -3.28 21.14
C GLN A 300 -19.94 -2.31 22.09
N HIS A 301 -18.95 -1.59 21.59
CA HIS A 301 -18.24 -0.58 22.34
C HIS A 301 -18.86 0.79 22.08
N GLU A 302 -18.99 1.60 23.13
CA GLU A 302 -19.27 3.03 22.99
C GLU A 302 -18.16 3.61 22.11
N LEU A 303 -18.52 3.94 20.86
CA LEU A 303 -17.66 4.75 20.02
C LEU A 303 -17.58 6.11 20.69
N LEU A 304 -16.57 6.30 21.53
CA LEU A 304 -16.20 7.64 21.96
C LEU A 304 -15.81 8.36 20.67
N PRO A 305 -16.62 9.31 20.16
CA PRO A 305 -16.16 10.13 19.06
C PRO A 305 -14.85 10.71 19.54
N ILE A 306 -13.79 10.52 18.75
CA ILE A 306 -12.48 11.11 19.00
C ILE A 306 -12.72 12.49 19.58
N VAL A 307 -12.24 12.73 20.79
CA VAL A 307 -12.26 14.08 21.38
C VAL A 307 -11.42 14.93 20.44
N SER A 308 -12.13 15.59 19.53
CA SER A 308 -11.56 16.60 18.68
C SER A 308 -11.06 17.67 19.62
N LEU A 309 -9.74 17.86 19.66
CA LEU A 309 -9.14 18.96 20.41
C LEU A 309 -9.57 20.33 19.86
N ALA A 310 -10.26 20.37 18.71
CA ALA A 310 -10.93 21.57 18.23
C ALA A 310 -12.26 21.84 18.96
N ASP A 311 -12.99 20.77 19.33
CA ASP A 311 -14.29 20.86 20.03
C ASP A 311 -14.12 20.87 21.56
N HIS A 312 -13.03 20.26 22.05
CA HIS A 312 -12.57 20.33 23.44
C HIS A 312 -11.07 20.65 23.47
N PRO A 313 -10.66 21.93 23.32
CA PRO A 313 -9.28 22.32 23.52
C PRO A 313 -8.85 21.92 24.93
N LEU A 314 -7.77 21.15 25.04
CA LEU A 314 -7.12 20.94 26.32
C LEU A 314 -6.78 22.32 26.88
N ALA A 315 -7.27 22.61 28.09
CA ALA A 315 -6.85 23.82 28.78
C ALA A 315 -5.31 23.83 28.78
N PRO A 316 -4.66 24.94 28.37
CA PRO A 316 -3.21 25.03 28.49
C PRO A 316 -2.87 24.69 29.94
N MET A 317 -1.92 23.78 30.15
CA MET A 317 -1.38 23.51 31.47
C MET A 317 -1.06 24.87 32.09
N SER A 318 -1.89 25.30 33.05
CA SER A 318 -1.61 26.47 33.86
C SER A 318 -0.21 26.29 34.40
N ASN A 319 0.65 27.30 34.15
CA ASN A 319 2.09 27.38 34.44
C ASN A 319 2.66 26.19 35.21
N PRO A 320 3.77 25.58 34.78
CA PRO A 320 4.46 24.61 35.63
C PRO A 320 4.66 25.29 37.00
N ILE A 321 3.96 24.78 38.01
CA ILE A 321 4.29 25.09 39.38
C ILE A 321 5.72 24.57 39.48
N LYS A 322 6.67 25.49 39.53
CA LYS A 322 8.01 25.20 40.00
C LYS A 322 7.88 24.88 41.49
N ASP A 323 7.38 23.69 41.79
CA ASP A 323 7.61 23.08 43.09
C ASP A 323 8.95 22.37 42.99
N LEU A 324 9.93 23.15 43.44
CA LEU A 324 11.28 22.77 43.82
C LEU A 324 11.37 21.36 44.40
N ILE A 325 12.31 20.57 43.86
CA ILE A 325 13.52 20.15 44.59
C ILE A 325 14.72 20.42 43.69
#